data_AF-A0A9P5RXY9-F1
#
_entry.id   AF-A0A9P5RXY9-F1
#
_cell.length_a   1.000
_cell.length_b   1.000
_cell.length_c   1.000
_cell.angle_alpha   90.00
_cell.angle_beta   90.00
_cell.angle_gamma   90.00
#
_symmetry.space_group_name_H-M   'P 1'
#
loop_
_entity.id
_entity.type
_entity.pdbx_description
1 polymer ?
#
loop_
_entity_poly.entity_id
_entity_poly.type
_entity_poly.pdbx_seq_one_letter_code
_entity_poly.pdbx_strand_id
1 'polypeptide(L)'
;MLCNGRADICDLRYNQVTYPATHNSAAYDLKYDCKLATQTCLQKETVCQAQSQNCTAGWEVRCTKISNSCLDRLPGWLHWLCGAFTSVCQSTETICLGWEQVCTSSLDVCLLWGSACLEVIPAAALPCLWENQPGHTITQQLTDGIRFLDLGTCLSNNDTDIVMCHGNGITRAIGIPLDSVLSQILQFMLANPYEVLTIEFNEYDGDVAAISRLIVAKVIKYFTLPSGDLMLWPRASISEKWPTLREMILANKRIMVFMGDTYYSIPDPKPAWANQKDTWKKDGFHYTSDDTMPMQLNASYYDWCGKGAPTDGSFVQWQQIDINMGILAPDIIDQLKKGKIPQICIGPLATETNYAFLHAIADYCYPRWPYWFRVRVNNYWDSDVFKVANRFNDMNVARVKAGQGNQITPY
;
A
#
# COMPACT_ATOMS: atom_id res chain seq x y z
N MET A 1 -27.59 -5.00 23.98
CA MET A 1 -26.54 -4.41 23.12
C MET A 1 -25.84 -5.54 22.42
N LEU A 2 -25.63 -5.43 21.11
CA LEU A 2 -24.83 -6.37 20.31
C LEU A 2 -23.61 -5.60 19.83
N CYS A 3 -22.40 -6.01 20.21
CA CYS A 3 -21.16 -5.36 19.81
C CYS A 3 -20.71 -6.03 18.51
N ASN A 4 -20.59 -5.28 17.42
CA ASN A 4 -20.35 -5.84 16.09
C ASN A 4 -21.30 -7.02 15.75
N GLY A 5 -22.59 -6.85 16.07
CA GLY A 5 -23.62 -7.88 15.84
C GLY A 5 -23.65 -9.05 16.85
N ARG A 6 -22.75 -9.08 17.84
CA ARG A 6 -22.64 -10.20 18.80
C ARG A 6 -22.64 -9.74 20.27
N ALA A 7 -23.42 -10.42 21.11
CA ALA A 7 -23.49 -10.09 22.54
C ALA A 7 -22.29 -10.64 23.34
N ASP A 8 -21.78 -11.80 22.94
CA ASP A 8 -20.78 -12.58 23.67
C ASP A 8 -19.34 -12.04 23.52
N ILE A 9 -19.11 -11.17 22.54
CA ILE A 9 -17.83 -10.47 22.35
C ILE A 9 -17.80 -9.08 23.00
N CYS A 10 -18.92 -8.59 23.54
CA CYS A 10 -18.97 -7.24 24.12
C CYS A 10 -17.99 -7.04 25.28
N ASP A 11 -17.78 -8.08 26.08
CA ASP A 11 -16.91 -8.05 27.26
C ASP A 11 -15.48 -8.56 26.95
N LEU A 12 -15.22 -8.96 25.70
CA LEU A 12 -13.87 -9.16 25.21
C LEU A 12 -13.18 -7.81 25.04
N ARG A 13 -11.89 -7.78 25.36
CA ARG A 13 -11.03 -6.64 25.00
C ARG A 13 -10.91 -6.53 23.50
N TYR A 14 -10.70 -5.32 23.00
CA TYR A 14 -10.51 -5.02 21.60
C TYR A 14 -9.52 -5.99 20.93
N ASN A 15 -8.41 -6.27 21.60
CA ASN A 15 -7.37 -7.16 21.10
C ASN A 15 -7.63 -8.68 21.30
N GLN A 16 -8.74 -9.04 21.94
CA GLN A 16 -9.23 -10.42 22.08
C GLN A 16 -10.33 -10.73 21.04
N VAL A 17 -10.73 -9.75 20.25
CA VAL A 17 -11.72 -9.92 19.17
C VAL A 17 -10.97 -10.10 17.86
N THR A 18 -11.42 -11.05 17.06
CA THR A 18 -10.97 -11.26 15.69
C THR A 18 -11.87 -10.49 14.73
N TYR A 19 -11.28 -9.57 13.97
CA TYR A 19 -12.02 -8.76 12.99
C TYR A 19 -11.89 -9.35 11.58
N PRO A 20 -13.00 -9.51 10.83
CA PRO A 20 -12.94 -9.70 9.40
C PRO A 20 -12.46 -8.39 8.74
N ALA A 21 -11.44 -8.51 7.90
CA ALA A 21 -10.68 -7.39 7.36
C ALA A 21 -10.52 -7.50 5.83
N THR A 22 -10.36 -6.37 5.17
CA THR A 22 -10.04 -6.30 3.74
C THR A 22 -8.69 -5.65 3.53
N HIS A 23 -7.88 -6.20 2.62
CA HIS A 23 -6.62 -5.59 2.18
C HIS A 23 -6.87 -4.52 1.13
N ASN A 24 -6.20 -3.38 1.24
CA ASN A 24 -6.42 -2.19 0.40
C ASN A 24 -7.91 -2.02 0.14
N SER A 25 -8.69 -1.86 1.21
CA SER A 25 -10.15 -1.87 1.25
C SER A 25 -10.77 -0.91 0.24
N ALA A 26 -10.10 0.18 -0.10
CA ALA A 26 -10.58 1.14 -1.09
C ALA A 26 -9.94 1.00 -2.49
N ALA A 27 -9.29 -0.13 -2.77
CA ALA A 27 -8.82 -0.52 -4.09
C ALA A 27 -9.96 -1.16 -4.90
N TYR A 28 -10.88 -0.30 -5.33
CA TYR A 28 -11.98 -0.59 -6.25
C TYR A 28 -12.23 0.65 -7.12
N ASP A 29 -12.77 0.45 -8.33
CA ASP A 29 -12.98 1.51 -9.32
C ASP A 29 -11.71 2.33 -9.58
N LEU A 30 -10.56 1.64 -9.60
CA LEU A 30 -9.25 2.25 -9.75
C LEU A 30 -9.03 2.68 -11.20
N LYS A 31 -8.16 3.67 -11.36
CA LYS A 31 -7.62 4.10 -12.66
C LYS A 31 -6.11 4.15 -12.56
N TYR A 32 -5.44 3.65 -13.60
CA TYR A 32 -3.99 3.76 -13.65
C TYR A 32 -3.57 5.24 -13.67
N ASP A 33 -2.54 5.59 -12.89
CA ASP A 33 -2.11 6.98 -12.75
C ASP A 33 -1.26 7.43 -13.94
N CYS A 34 -1.92 7.65 -15.07
CA CYS A 34 -1.30 8.16 -16.28
C CYS A 34 -0.63 9.52 -16.05
N LYS A 35 -1.14 10.35 -15.14
CA LYS A 35 -0.56 11.66 -14.84
C LYS A 35 0.81 11.48 -14.21
N LEU A 36 0.93 10.68 -13.14
CA LEU A 36 2.22 10.42 -12.51
C LEU A 36 3.17 9.69 -13.47
N ALA A 37 2.67 8.70 -14.20
CA ALA A 37 3.49 7.95 -15.17
C ALA A 37 4.10 8.89 -16.22
N THR A 38 3.28 9.79 -16.77
CA THR A 38 3.70 10.80 -17.75
C THR A 38 4.68 11.80 -17.14
N GLN A 39 4.38 12.34 -15.96
CA GLN A 39 5.28 13.28 -15.27
C GLN A 39 6.64 12.65 -14.98
N THR A 40 6.65 11.39 -14.53
CA THR A 40 7.89 10.64 -14.28
C THR A 40 8.67 10.41 -15.57
N CYS A 41 7.99 10.10 -16.67
CA CYS A 41 8.59 9.97 -18.00
C CYS A 41 9.23 11.30 -18.44
N LEU A 42 8.45 12.39 -18.42
CA LEU A 42 8.91 13.74 -18.80
C LEU A 42 10.09 14.21 -17.94
N GLN A 43 10.09 13.94 -16.63
CA GLN A 43 11.20 14.30 -15.75
C GLN A 43 12.49 13.56 -16.11
N LYS A 44 12.43 12.28 -16.48
CA LYS A 44 13.60 11.53 -16.93
C LYS A 44 14.13 12.06 -18.27
N GLU A 45 13.23 12.33 -19.21
CA GLU A 45 13.63 12.77 -20.55
C GLU A 45 14.10 14.23 -20.60
N THR A 46 13.59 15.10 -19.73
CA THR A 46 14.13 16.48 -19.59
C THR A 46 15.56 16.46 -19.06
N VAL A 47 15.92 15.53 -18.18
CA VAL A 47 17.32 15.32 -17.78
C VAL A 47 18.15 14.81 -18.96
N CYS A 48 17.63 13.87 -19.75
CA CYS A 48 18.26 13.40 -20.98
C CYS A 48 18.55 14.56 -21.93
N GLN A 49 17.55 15.41 -22.20
CA GLN A 49 17.67 16.58 -23.05
C GLN A 49 18.67 17.60 -22.51
N ALA A 50 18.68 17.89 -21.20
CA ALA A 50 19.66 18.80 -20.62
C ALA A 50 21.09 18.25 -20.75
N GLN A 51 21.28 16.94 -20.60
CA GLN A 51 22.57 16.28 -20.81
C GLN A 51 22.99 16.30 -22.28
N SER A 52 22.07 16.03 -23.21
CA SER A 52 22.35 16.06 -24.64
C SER A 52 22.67 17.48 -25.12
N GLN A 53 21.91 18.48 -24.67
CA GLN A 53 22.17 19.88 -24.97
C GLN A 53 23.53 20.32 -24.42
N ASN A 54 23.93 19.89 -23.21
CA ASN A 54 25.27 20.16 -22.71
C ASN A 54 26.37 19.49 -23.55
N CYS A 55 26.10 18.30 -24.11
CA CYS A 55 26.99 17.59 -25.03
C CYS A 55 27.17 18.38 -26.33
N THR A 56 26.07 18.86 -26.93
CA THR A 56 26.08 19.56 -28.22
C THR A 56 26.42 21.06 -28.11
N ALA A 57 26.19 21.69 -26.95
CA ALA A 57 26.33 23.13 -26.75
C ALA A 57 27.75 23.64 -27.01
N GLY A 58 27.94 24.29 -28.15
CA GLY A 58 29.21 24.88 -28.58
C GLY A 58 30.30 23.86 -28.89
N TRP A 59 29.95 22.59 -29.08
CA TRP A 59 30.90 21.51 -29.37
C TRP A 59 31.60 21.74 -30.72
N GLU A 60 30.84 22.03 -31.78
CA GLU A 60 31.35 22.36 -33.12
C GLU A 60 32.35 23.53 -33.10
N VAL A 61 31.97 24.62 -32.42
CA VAL A 61 32.79 25.85 -32.33
C VAL A 61 34.08 25.58 -31.56
N ARG A 62 34.04 24.83 -30.46
CA ARG A 62 35.25 24.45 -29.69
C ARG A 62 36.13 23.50 -30.50
N CYS A 63 35.54 22.54 -31.20
CA CYS A 63 36.23 21.56 -32.02
C CYS A 63 37.04 22.22 -33.14
N THR A 64 36.36 23.07 -33.92
CA THR A 64 36.97 23.82 -35.03
C THR A 64 38.03 24.80 -34.52
N LYS A 65 37.77 25.49 -33.39
CA LYS A 65 38.74 26.44 -32.81
C LYS A 65 40.01 25.76 -32.33
N ILE A 66 39.91 24.61 -31.65
CA ILE A 66 41.07 23.86 -31.14
C ILE A 66 41.83 23.22 -32.31
N SER A 67 41.13 22.67 -33.31
CA SER A 67 41.73 22.11 -34.51
C SER A 67 42.55 23.14 -35.29
N ASN A 68 41.98 24.33 -35.54
CA ASN A 68 42.68 25.43 -36.21
C ASN A 68 43.88 25.93 -35.39
N SER A 69 43.70 26.10 -34.07
CA SER A 69 44.80 26.53 -33.18
C SER A 69 45.93 25.49 -33.07
N CYS A 70 45.64 24.20 -33.30
CA CYS A 70 46.62 23.12 -33.32
C CYS A 70 47.51 23.22 -34.57
N LEU A 71 46.90 23.48 -35.73
CA LEU A 71 47.60 23.68 -36.99
C LEU A 71 48.50 24.92 -36.96
N ASP A 72 48.10 25.98 -36.25
CA ASP A 72 48.90 27.20 -36.11
C ASP A 72 50.13 27.06 -35.20
N ARG A 73 50.11 26.08 -34.27
CA ARG A 73 51.12 25.96 -33.20
C ARG A 73 52.09 24.80 -33.37
N LEU A 74 51.72 23.76 -34.12
CA LEU A 74 52.58 22.60 -34.34
C LEU A 74 53.35 22.72 -35.66
N PRO A 75 54.59 22.22 -35.72
CA PRO A 75 55.31 22.10 -37.00
C PRO A 75 54.59 21.14 -37.94
N GLY A 76 54.72 21.35 -39.25
CA GLY A 76 54.02 20.56 -40.29
C GLY A 76 54.12 19.04 -40.15
N TRP A 77 55.25 18.52 -39.67
CA TRP A 77 55.45 17.08 -39.47
C TRP A 77 54.63 16.48 -38.29
N LEU A 78 54.06 17.31 -37.43
CA LEU A 78 53.18 16.93 -36.31
C LEU A 78 51.69 17.20 -36.57
N HIS A 79 51.31 17.76 -37.74
CA HIS A 79 49.91 18.07 -38.05
C HIS A 79 48.97 16.84 -38.03
N TRP A 80 49.52 15.63 -38.20
CA TRP A 80 48.74 14.39 -38.10
C TRP A 80 48.07 14.22 -36.72
N LEU A 81 48.66 14.76 -35.65
CA LEU A 81 48.05 14.78 -34.31
C LEU A 81 46.80 15.67 -34.26
N CYS A 82 46.80 16.79 -34.99
CA CYS A 82 45.62 17.65 -35.12
C CYS A 82 44.51 16.96 -35.91
N GLY A 83 44.86 16.18 -36.94
CA GLY A 83 43.93 15.34 -37.70
C GLY A 83 43.29 14.25 -36.84
N ALA A 84 44.09 13.57 -36.01
CA ALA A 84 43.59 12.57 -35.06
C ALA A 84 42.64 13.19 -34.02
N PHE A 85 43.00 14.35 -33.45
CA PHE A 85 42.13 15.10 -32.54
C PHE A 85 40.81 15.51 -33.20
N THR A 86 40.87 16.04 -34.43
CA THR A 86 39.69 16.48 -35.19
C THR A 86 38.76 15.29 -35.45
N SER A 87 39.30 14.14 -35.85
CA SER A 87 38.53 12.92 -36.09
C SER A 87 37.81 12.41 -34.83
N VAL A 88 38.51 12.35 -33.70
CA VAL A 88 37.91 11.99 -32.39
C VAL A 88 36.84 13.00 -31.99
N CYS A 89 37.09 14.28 -32.23
CA CYS A 89 36.20 15.37 -31.87
C CYS A 89 34.90 15.38 -32.69
N GLN A 90 34.97 15.16 -34.01
CA GLN A 90 33.81 14.99 -34.92
C GLN A 90 33.03 13.70 -34.64
N SER A 91 33.73 12.61 -34.29
CA SER A 91 33.08 11.36 -33.87
C SER A 91 32.26 11.57 -32.59
N THR A 92 32.80 12.33 -31.64
CA THR A 92 32.11 12.68 -30.39
C THR A 92 30.90 13.58 -30.64
N GLU A 93 31.00 14.53 -31.57
CA GLU A 93 29.87 15.38 -32.00
C GLU A 93 28.72 14.55 -32.57
N THR A 94 29.03 13.58 -33.43
CA THR A 94 28.03 12.67 -34.01
C THR A 94 27.30 11.87 -32.94
N ILE A 95 28.02 11.43 -31.89
CA ILE A 95 27.44 10.76 -30.73
C ILE A 95 26.52 11.72 -29.95
N CYS A 96 26.94 12.96 -29.71
CA CYS A 96 26.13 13.96 -29.01
C CYS A 96 24.83 14.28 -29.77
N LEU A 97 24.89 14.45 -31.10
CA LEU A 97 23.72 14.70 -31.95
C LEU A 97 22.76 13.50 -31.99
N GLY A 98 23.31 12.28 -32.10
CA GLY A 98 22.51 11.05 -32.01
C GLY A 98 21.83 10.92 -30.65
N TRP A 99 22.53 11.27 -29.56
CA TRP A 99 21.99 11.30 -28.21
C TRP A 99 20.86 12.33 -28.06
N GLU A 100 21.01 13.54 -28.63
CA GLU A 100 19.97 14.57 -28.65
C GLU A 100 18.70 14.11 -29.40
N GLN A 101 18.86 13.42 -30.54
CA GLN A 101 17.73 12.86 -31.28
C GLN A 101 17.00 11.78 -30.47
N VAL A 102 17.73 10.91 -29.77
CA VAL A 102 17.15 9.89 -28.89
C VAL A 102 16.35 10.55 -27.77
N CYS A 103 16.94 11.52 -27.05
CA CYS A 103 16.24 12.21 -25.95
C CYS A 103 14.98 12.96 -26.44
N THR A 104 15.04 13.59 -27.62
CA THR A 104 13.88 14.29 -28.20
C THR A 104 12.77 13.33 -28.59
N SER A 105 13.11 12.23 -29.26
CA SER A 105 12.13 11.20 -29.65
C SER A 105 11.48 10.55 -28.43
N SER A 106 12.24 10.30 -27.36
CA SER A 106 11.72 9.76 -26.11
C SER A 106 10.74 10.73 -25.42
N LEU A 107 11.00 12.03 -25.47
CA LEU A 107 10.08 13.04 -24.93
C LEU A 107 8.73 13.02 -25.67
N ASP A 108 8.75 12.93 -27.00
CA ASP A 108 7.54 12.83 -27.82
C ASP A 108 6.74 11.57 -27.46
N VAL A 109 7.41 10.45 -27.22
CA VAL A 109 6.78 9.21 -26.73
C VAL A 109 6.14 9.41 -25.35
N CYS A 110 6.79 10.12 -24.42
CA CYS A 110 6.19 10.43 -23.11
C CYS A 110 4.92 11.27 -23.25
N LEU A 111 4.92 12.28 -24.14
CA LEU A 111 3.76 13.14 -24.38
C LEU A 111 2.60 12.37 -25.02
N LEU A 112 2.90 11.54 -26.03
CA LEU A 112 1.93 10.65 -26.67
C LEU A 112 1.35 9.66 -25.65
N TRP A 113 2.20 9.04 -24.83
CA TRP A 113 1.78 8.15 -23.76
C TRP A 113 0.79 8.85 -22.81
N GLY A 114 1.06 10.08 -22.40
CA GLY A 114 0.14 10.82 -21.54
C GLY A 114 -1.26 11.00 -22.12
N SER A 115 -1.38 11.19 -23.44
CA SER A 115 -2.67 11.31 -24.12
C SER A 115 -3.38 9.97 -24.36
N ALA A 116 -2.63 8.87 -24.52
CA ALA A 116 -3.17 7.57 -24.92
C ALA A 116 -3.20 6.52 -23.79
N CYS A 117 -2.59 6.80 -22.63
CA CYS A 117 -2.31 5.81 -21.60
C CYS A 117 -3.56 5.09 -21.06
N LEU A 118 -4.69 5.77 -20.93
CA LEU A 118 -5.95 5.13 -20.51
C LEU A 118 -6.60 4.28 -21.61
N GLU A 119 -6.30 4.54 -22.88
CA GLU A 119 -6.81 3.77 -24.03
C GLU A 119 -5.96 2.51 -24.27
N VAL A 120 -4.67 2.57 -23.93
CA VAL A 120 -3.72 1.47 -24.12
C VAL A 120 -3.84 0.40 -23.03
N ILE A 121 -4.23 0.78 -21.82
CA ILE A 121 -4.40 -0.18 -20.72
C ILE A 121 -5.73 -0.92 -20.91
N PRO A 122 -5.72 -2.26 -21.09
CA PRO A 122 -6.94 -3.02 -21.25
C PRO A 122 -7.85 -2.83 -20.04
N ALA A 123 -9.15 -2.66 -20.26
CA ALA A 123 -10.13 -2.48 -19.17
C ALA A 123 -10.07 -3.62 -18.12
N ALA A 124 -9.71 -4.83 -18.55
CA ALA A 124 -9.56 -5.98 -17.66
C ALA A 124 -8.28 -5.96 -16.78
N ALA A 125 -7.29 -5.12 -17.11
CA ALA A 125 -6.03 -5.07 -16.37
C ALA A 125 -6.17 -4.45 -14.98
N LEU A 126 -7.05 -3.45 -14.83
CA LEU A 126 -7.32 -2.79 -13.53
C LEU A 126 -7.86 -3.76 -12.48
N PRO A 127 -9.00 -4.44 -12.71
CA PRO A 127 -9.51 -5.42 -11.75
C PRO A 127 -8.58 -6.63 -11.57
N CYS A 128 -7.76 -6.95 -12.57
CA CYS A 128 -6.81 -8.05 -12.49
C CYS A 128 -5.60 -7.74 -11.59
N LEU A 129 -5.02 -6.54 -11.71
CA LEU A 129 -3.69 -6.25 -11.17
C LEU A 129 -3.69 -5.27 -9.99
N TRP A 130 -4.76 -4.51 -9.79
CA TRP A 130 -4.79 -3.44 -8.79
C TRP A 130 -6.00 -3.47 -7.86
N GLU A 131 -7.15 -3.97 -8.31
CA GLU A 131 -8.34 -3.95 -7.46
C GLU A 131 -8.39 -5.16 -6.53
N ASN A 132 -8.36 -4.88 -5.24
CA ASN A 132 -8.46 -5.90 -4.21
C ASN A 132 -9.91 -6.17 -3.84
N GLN A 133 -10.79 -5.18 -4.02
CA GLN A 133 -12.20 -5.28 -3.69
C GLN A 133 -13.14 -4.78 -4.83
N PRO A 134 -12.94 -5.18 -6.11
CA PRO A 134 -13.74 -4.71 -7.25
C PRO A 134 -15.25 -4.70 -6.97
N GLY A 135 -15.91 -3.57 -7.25
CA GLY A 135 -17.36 -3.41 -7.09
C GLY A 135 -17.88 -3.34 -5.64
N HIS A 136 -17.02 -3.40 -4.63
CA HIS A 136 -17.43 -3.38 -3.22
C HIS A 136 -16.93 -2.13 -2.52
N THR A 137 -17.80 -1.12 -2.46
CA THR A 137 -17.51 0.15 -1.78
C THR A 137 -17.23 -0.05 -0.28
N ILE A 138 -16.71 0.98 0.39
CA ILE A 138 -16.49 0.94 1.84
C ILE A 138 -17.81 0.76 2.58
N THR A 139 -18.88 1.44 2.15
CA THR A 139 -20.22 1.22 2.69
C THR A 139 -20.69 -0.22 2.51
N GLN A 140 -20.46 -0.85 1.34
CA GLN A 140 -20.83 -2.24 1.10
C GLN A 140 -20.06 -3.19 2.04
N GLN A 141 -18.73 -3.04 2.11
CA GLN A 141 -17.87 -3.83 3.01
C GLN A 141 -18.33 -3.75 4.48
N LEU A 142 -18.61 -2.54 4.97
CA LEU A 142 -19.10 -2.33 6.32
C LEU A 142 -20.49 -2.94 6.53
N THR A 143 -21.37 -2.85 5.53
CA THR A 143 -22.71 -3.46 5.58
C THR A 143 -22.64 -4.98 5.66
N ASP A 144 -21.71 -5.59 4.93
CA ASP A 144 -21.52 -7.03 4.88
C ASP A 144 -20.84 -7.61 6.12
N GLY A 145 -20.23 -6.75 6.95
CA GLY A 145 -19.69 -7.13 8.26
C GLY A 145 -18.19 -6.90 8.43
N ILE A 146 -17.49 -6.32 7.45
CA ILE A 146 -16.07 -5.96 7.60
C ILE A 146 -15.93 -4.91 8.71
N ARG A 147 -14.96 -5.10 9.61
CA ARG A 147 -14.72 -4.21 10.77
C ARG A 147 -13.26 -3.81 10.93
N PHE A 148 -12.46 -4.10 9.92
CA PHE A 148 -11.08 -3.66 9.84
C PHE A 148 -10.78 -3.31 8.39
N LEU A 149 -10.53 -2.03 8.15
CA LEU A 149 -10.24 -1.49 6.82
C LEU A 149 -8.75 -1.16 6.74
N ASP A 150 -8.07 -1.75 5.77
CA ASP A 150 -6.67 -1.44 5.46
C ASP A 150 -6.61 -0.54 4.23
N LEU A 151 -6.00 0.64 4.35
CA LEU A 151 -6.03 1.69 3.35
C LEU A 151 -4.63 1.98 2.81
N GLY A 152 -4.49 1.85 1.49
CA GLY A 152 -3.37 2.39 0.72
C GLY A 152 -3.66 3.82 0.27
N THR A 153 -2.69 4.73 0.48
CA THR A 153 -2.87 6.18 0.26
C THR A 153 -1.83 6.77 -0.69
N CYS A 154 -2.27 7.53 -1.69
CA CYS A 154 -1.37 8.19 -2.62
C CYS A 154 -1.56 9.70 -2.57
N LEU A 155 -0.45 10.45 -2.64
CA LEU A 155 -0.54 11.88 -2.91
C LEU A 155 -1.05 12.13 -4.31
N SER A 156 -1.95 13.10 -4.37
CA SER A 156 -2.53 13.60 -5.60
C SER A 156 -2.59 15.13 -5.54
N ASN A 157 -2.95 15.73 -6.68
CA ASN A 157 -3.15 17.17 -6.81
C ASN A 157 -1.94 18.01 -6.37
N ASN A 158 -0.73 17.63 -6.81
CA ASN A 158 0.52 18.33 -6.47
C ASN A 158 0.73 18.44 -4.94
N ASP A 159 0.60 17.29 -4.28
CA ASP A 159 0.80 17.11 -2.84
C ASP A 159 -0.21 17.81 -1.91
N THR A 160 -1.34 18.28 -2.46
CA THR A 160 -2.38 18.94 -1.65
C THR A 160 -3.53 18.02 -1.27
N ASP A 161 -3.58 16.79 -1.77
CA ASP A 161 -4.68 15.87 -1.48
C ASP A 161 -4.25 14.39 -1.41
N ILE A 162 -5.11 13.56 -0.81
CA ILE A 162 -4.92 12.11 -0.70
C ILE A 162 -6.06 11.39 -1.40
N VAL A 163 -5.68 10.45 -2.27
CA VAL A 163 -6.58 9.47 -2.87
C VAL A 163 -6.22 8.07 -2.39
N MET A 164 -7.17 7.15 -2.50
CA MET A 164 -6.92 5.72 -2.29
C MET A 164 -6.10 5.19 -3.47
N CYS A 165 -5.23 4.21 -3.23
CA CYS A 165 -4.45 3.63 -4.30
C CYS A 165 -3.95 2.23 -4.01
N HIS A 166 -3.46 1.58 -5.06
CA HIS A 166 -2.78 0.30 -5.02
C HIS A 166 -1.52 0.36 -5.88
N GLY A 167 -0.42 -0.23 -5.40
CA GLY A 167 0.89 -0.14 -6.06
C GLY A 167 1.61 1.19 -5.78
N ASN A 168 2.77 1.38 -6.42
CA ASN A 168 3.65 2.52 -6.15
C ASN A 168 4.28 3.08 -7.44
N GLY A 169 4.75 4.34 -7.36
CA GLY A 169 5.41 5.04 -8.45
C GLY A 169 4.65 4.95 -9.78
N ILE A 170 5.38 4.69 -10.87
CA ILE A 170 4.79 4.56 -12.21
C ILE A 170 3.88 3.35 -12.38
N THR A 171 3.76 2.47 -11.39
CA THR A 171 2.90 1.29 -11.45
C THR A 171 1.65 1.44 -10.61
N ARG A 172 1.41 2.60 -9.99
CA ARG A 172 0.25 2.77 -9.13
C ARG A 172 -1.04 2.97 -9.92
N ALA A 173 -2.13 2.50 -9.33
CA ALA A 173 -3.48 2.87 -9.73
C ALA A 173 -4.14 3.63 -8.57
N ILE A 174 -4.85 4.71 -8.90
CA ILE A 174 -5.51 5.61 -7.96
C ILE A 174 -7.03 5.48 -8.05
N GLY A 175 -7.69 5.68 -6.91
CA GLY A 175 -9.13 5.56 -6.75
C GLY A 175 -9.76 6.83 -6.20
N ILE A 176 -10.81 6.63 -5.40
CA ILE A 176 -11.58 7.72 -4.81
C ILE A 176 -10.76 8.53 -3.77
N PRO A 177 -11.11 9.80 -3.51
CA PRO A 177 -10.47 10.60 -2.46
C PRO A 177 -10.65 10.01 -1.06
N LEU A 178 -9.67 10.22 -0.16
CA LEU A 178 -9.77 9.81 1.24
C LEU A 178 -11.00 10.43 1.94
N ASP A 179 -11.39 11.65 1.56
CA ASP A 179 -12.64 12.29 2.04
C ASP A 179 -13.88 11.41 1.79
N SER A 180 -13.97 10.76 0.62
CA SER A 180 -15.11 9.90 0.28
C SER A 180 -15.13 8.63 1.15
N VAL A 181 -13.96 8.02 1.37
CA VAL A 181 -13.82 6.85 2.26
C VAL A 181 -14.20 7.19 3.70
N LEU A 182 -13.64 8.27 4.26
CA LEU A 182 -13.92 8.69 5.63
C LEU A 182 -15.38 9.11 5.82
N SER A 183 -16.00 9.71 4.79
CA SER A 183 -17.43 10.04 4.81
C SER A 183 -18.30 8.78 4.88
N GLN A 184 -18.02 7.76 4.06
CA GLN A 184 -18.72 6.46 4.11
C GLN A 184 -18.59 5.80 5.49
N ILE A 185 -17.38 5.81 6.07
CA ILE A 185 -17.13 5.28 7.42
C ILE A 185 -17.93 6.05 8.47
N LEU A 186 -17.88 7.39 8.44
CA LEU A 186 -18.61 8.23 9.40
C LEU A 186 -20.12 7.95 9.33
N GLN A 187 -20.69 7.92 8.12
CA GLN A 187 -22.12 7.63 7.93
C GLN A 187 -22.51 6.26 8.50
N PHE A 188 -21.70 5.23 8.25
CA PHE A 188 -21.89 3.91 8.82
C PHE A 188 -21.84 3.95 10.36
N MET A 189 -20.84 4.60 10.94
CA MET A 189 -20.67 4.66 12.39
C MET A 189 -21.80 5.44 13.08
N LEU A 190 -22.33 6.49 12.44
CA LEU A 190 -23.48 7.25 12.95
C LEU A 190 -24.78 6.43 12.89
N ALA A 191 -24.98 5.66 11.81
CA ALA A 191 -26.15 4.79 11.67
C ALA A 191 -26.10 3.56 12.60
N ASN A 192 -24.90 3.11 12.99
CA ASN A 192 -24.70 1.88 13.75
C ASN A 192 -23.92 2.17 15.06
N PRO A 193 -24.61 2.52 16.16
CA PRO A 193 -23.98 3.01 17.39
C PRO A 193 -23.24 1.94 18.21
N TYR A 194 -23.46 0.65 17.91
CA TYR A 194 -22.84 -0.47 18.63
C TYR A 194 -21.73 -1.17 17.84
N GLU A 195 -21.24 -0.51 16.79
CA GLU A 195 -20.12 -0.99 15.99
C GLU A 195 -18.81 -0.40 16.48
N VAL A 196 -17.75 -1.21 16.48
CA VAL A 196 -16.36 -0.85 16.71
C VAL A 196 -15.58 -1.21 15.45
N LEU A 197 -14.86 -0.23 14.91
CA LEU A 197 -14.17 -0.31 13.63
C LEU A 197 -12.67 -0.07 13.82
N THR A 198 -11.86 -0.70 12.98
CA THR A 198 -10.44 -0.36 12.83
C THR A 198 -10.17 0.24 11.45
N ILE A 199 -9.37 1.30 11.41
CA ILE A 199 -8.81 1.87 10.20
C ILE A 199 -7.29 1.74 10.30
N GLU A 200 -6.67 1.13 9.31
CA GLU A 200 -5.23 1.02 9.20
C GLU A 200 -4.76 1.75 7.95
N PHE A 201 -3.82 2.68 8.10
CA PHE A 201 -3.10 3.29 6.98
C PHE A 201 -1.76 2.57 6.81
N ASN A 202 -1.77 1.48 6.05
CA ASN A 202 -0.62 0.57 5.95
C ASN A 202 0.34 0.93 4.82
N GLU A 203 -0.18 1.39 3.69
CA GLU A 203 0.60 1.65 2.47
C GLU A 203 0.48 3.11 2.03
N TYR A 204 1.56 3.63 1.46
CA TYR A 204 1.59 4.99 0.93
C TYR A 204 2.49 5.14 -0.29
N ASP A 205 2.21 6.14 -1.13
CA ASP A 205 3.07 6.55 -2.24
C ASP A 205 3.07 8.09 -2.43
N GLY A 206 4.26 8.68 -2.36
CA GLY A 206 4.52 10.12 -2.40
C GLY A 206 5.28 10.64 -1.16
N ASP A 207 5.39 11.97 -1.02
CA ASP A 207 5.97 12.62 0.17
C ASP A 207 5.26 12.20 1.48
N VAL A 208 5.98 11.43 2.29
CA VAL A 208 5.44 10.85 3.53
C VAL A 208 5.00 11.90 4.56
N ALA A 209 5.64 13.08 4.58
CA ALA A 209 5.31 14.14 5.53
C ALA A 209 4.02 14.88 5.15
N ALA A 210 3.79 15.12 3.86
CA ALA A 210 2.53 15.65 3.36
C ALA A 210 1.38 14.65 3.57
N ILE A 211 1.61 13.37 3.29
CA ILE A 211 0.62 12.30 3.54
C ILE A 211 0.25 12.25 5.03
N SER A 212 1.23 12.18 5.94
CA SER A 212 0.93 12.06 7.37
C SER A 212 0.08 13.24 7.87
N ARG A 213 0.42 14.47 7.46
CA ARG A 213 -0.31 15.70 7.83
C ARG A 213 -1.73 15.68 7.30
N LEU A 214 -1.92 15.29 6.03
CA LEU A 214 -3.22 15.24 5.39
C LEU A 214 -4.10 14.11 5.98
N ILE A 215 -3.54 12.94 6.30
CA ILE A 215 -4.26 11.87 7.01
C ILE A 215 -4.75 12.40 8.36
N VAL A 216 -3.87 12.96 9.18
CA VAL A 216 -4.22 13.48 10.51
C VAL A 216 -5.31 14.55 10.42
N ALA A 217 -5.14 15.52 9.51
CA ALA A 217 -6.11 16.60 9.32
C ALA A 217 -7.49 16.07 8.89
N LYS A 218 -7.55 15.14 7.94
CA LYS A 218 -8.81 14.56 7.46
C LYS A 218 -9.44 13.65 8.51
N VAL A 219 -8.68 12.81 9.19
CA VAL A 219 -9.19 11.93 10.28
C VAL A 219 -9.84 12.76 11.40
N ILE A 220 -9.17 13.84 11.84
CA ILE A 220 -9.75 14.76 12.84
C ILE A 220 -11.01 15.43 12.28
N LYS A 221 -10.98 15.94 11.05
CA LYS A 221 -12.13 16.59 10.40
C LYS A 221 -13.37 15.68 10.37
N TYR A 222 -13.23 14.40 10.05
CA TYR A 222 -14.37 13.49 9.89
C TYR A 222 -14.84 12.86 11.21
N PHE A 223 -13.95 12.60 12.17
CA PHE A 223 -14.31 11.85 13.37
C PHE A 223 -14.38 12.69 14.65
N THR A 224 -14.33 14.02 14.51
CA THR A 224 -14.74 14.94 15.58
C THR A 224 -16.26 15.13 15.49
N LEU A 225 -16.97 14.75 16.55
CA LEU A 225 -18.41 14.91 16.66
C LEU A 225 -18.80 16.38 16.85
N PRO A 226 -20.08 16.75 16.64
CA PRO A 226 -20.56 18.10 16.96
C PRO A 226 -20.36 18.51 18.43
N SER A 227 -20.21 17.55 19.35
CA SER A 227 -19.84 17.83 20.76
C SER A 227 -18.40 18.29 20.95
N GLY A 228 -17.54 18.11 19.94
CA GLY A 228 -16.09 18.28 20.03
C GLY A 228 -15.34 16.99 20.41
N ASP A 229 -16.05 15.91 20.77
CA ASP A 229 -15.42 14.65 21.11
C ASP A 229 -14.97 13.88 19.86
N LEU A 230 -13.78 13.30 19.92
CA LEU A 230 -13.31 12.35 18.92
C LEU A 230 -13.93 10.95 19.15
N MET A 231 -14.39 10.33 18.07
CA MET A 231 -14.79 8.91 18.03
C MET A 231 -13.60 7.94 18.08
N LEU A 232 -12.38 8.47 18.15
CA LEU A 232 -11.14 7.71 18.09
C LEU A 232 -10.69 7.31 19.49
N TRP A 233 -10.32 6.05 19.67
CA TRP A 233 -9.81 5.57 20.95
C TRP A 233 -8.30 5.84 21.08
N PRO A 234 -7.85 6.55 22.14
CA PRO A 234 -6.44 6.84 22.36
C PRO A 234 -5.71 5.69 23.07
N ARG A 235 -4.39 5.62 22.89
CA ARG A 235 -3.52 4.72 23.66
C ARG A 235 -2.31 5.47 24.18
N ALA A 236 -2.03 5.32 25.48
CA ALA A 236 -0.93 6.02 26.12
C ALA A 236 0.32 5.13 26.28
N SER A 237 0.14 3.82 26.49
CA SER A 237 1.25 2.91 26.82
C SER A 237 0.94 1.47 26.44
N ILE A 238 1.98 0.73 26.04
CA ILE A 238 1.90 -0.71 25.78
C ILE A 238 1.44 -1.53 27.00
N SER A 239 1.71 -1.05 28.20
CA SER A 239 1.32 -1.72 29.45
C SER A 239 -0.16 -1.58 29.79
N GLU A 240 -0.86 -0.62 29.17
CA GLU A 240 -2.29 -0.39 29.41
C GLU A 240 -3.11 -1.55 28.85
N LYS A 241 -4.09 -2.04 29.60
CA LYS A 241 -5.02 -3.05 29.07
C LYS A 241 -5.84 -2.45 27.94
N TRP A 242 -6.15 -3.26 26.94
CA TRP A 242 -7.11 -2.88 25.91
C TRP A 242 -8.50 -2.70 26.50
N PRO A 243 -9.28 -1.70 26.05
CA PRO A 243 -10.68 -1.59 26.44
C PRO A 243 -11.48 -2.77 25.91
N THR A 244 -12.57 -3.09 26.57
CA THR A 244 -13.63 -3.95 26.02
C THR A 244 -14.40 -3.24 24.92
N LEU A 245 -15.02 -4.00 24.01
CA LEU A 245 -15.89 -3.39 23.00
C LEU A 245 -17.03 -2.59 23.65
N ARG A 246 -17.56 -3.09 24.77
CA ARG A 246 -18.57 -2.38 25.56
C ARG A 246 -18.07 -1.02 26.03
N GLU A 247 -16.85 -0.94 26.59
CA GLU A 247 -16.27 0.34 27.04
C GLU A 247 -16.07 1.31 25.87
N MET A 248 -15.57 0.83 24.74
CA MET A 248 -15.44 1.63 23.51
C MET A 248 -16.78 2.22 23.05
N ILE A 249 -17.83 1.40 23.08
CA ILE A 249 -19.19 1.80 22.70
C ILE A 249 -19.78 2.82 23.68
N LEU A 250 -19.69 2.54 24.98
CA LEU A 250 -20.24 3.42 26.02
C LEU A 250 -19.53 4.79 26.06
N ALA A 251 -18.23 4.83 25.76
CA ALA A 251 -17.47 6.08 25.64
C ALA A 251 -17.68 6.79 24.28
N ASN A 252 -18.40 6.17 23.34
CA ASN A 252 -18.51 6.58 21.94
C ASN A 252 -17.15 6.83 21.26
N LYS A 253 -16.11 6.09 21.70
CA LYS A 253 -14.76 6.06 21.13
C LYS A 253 -14.56 4.73 20.44
N ARG A 254 -15.20 4.59 19.28
CA ARG A 254 -15.44 3.30 18.61
C ARG A 254 -14.55 3.04 17.41
N ILE A 255 -13.58 3.91 17.13
CA ILE A 255 -12.65 3.75 16.01
C ILE A 255 -11.22 3.63 16.55
N MET A 256 -10.54 2.55 16.21
CA MET A 256 -9.10 2.40 16.38
C MET A 256 -8.40 2.77 15.09
N VAL A 257 -7.36 3.60 15.16
CA VAL A 257 -6.56 4.00 13.99
C VAL A 257 -5.12 3.53 14.16
N PHE A 258 -4.66 2.71 13.22
CA PHE A 258 -3.25 2.33 13.11
C PHE A 258 -2.58 3.05 11.94
N MET A 259 -1.38 3.53 12.19
CA MET A 259 -0.52 4.21 11.24
C MET A 259 0.70 3.33 11.00
N GLY A 260 0.97 2.99 9.74
CA GLY A 260 2.24 2.37 9.34
C GLY A 260 3.39 3.37 9.37
N ASP A 261 4.25 3.32 8.37
CA ASP A 261 5.45 4.16 8.27
C ASP A 261 5.16 5.67 8.32
N THR A 262 3.98 6.09 7.86
CA THR A 262 3.53 7.49 7.92
C THR A 262 3.45 8.04 9.34
N TYR A 263 3.38 7.17 10.37
CA TYR A 263 3.42 7.55 11.79
C TYR A 263 4.66 8.39 12.13
N TYR A 264 5.83 7.98 11.62
CA TYR A 264 7.10 8.60 11.98
C TYR A 264 7.23 10.04 11.46
N SER A 265 6.44 10.39 10.44
CA SER A 265 6.40 11.72 9.87
C SER A 265 5.29 12.60 10.43
N ILE A 266 4.51 12.12 11.42
CA ILE A 266 3.53 12.96 12.12
C ILE A 266 4.30 13.97 13.00
N PRO A 267 4.07 15.29 12.85
CA PRO A 267 4.70 16.30 13.70
C PRO A 267 4.35 16.12 15.17
N ASP A 268 5.29 16.41 16.07
CA ASP A 268 5.04 16.39 17.50
C ASP A 268 4.27 17.65 17.96
N PRO A 269 3.38 17.53 18.97
CA PRO A 269 2.97 16.28 19.62
C PRO A 269 2.05 15.46 18.72
N LYS A 270 2.31 14.15 18.61
CA LYS A 270 1.46 13.22 17.85
C LYS A 270 0.09 13.09 18.53
N PRO A 271 -1.02 13.00 17.76
CA PRO A 271 -2.32 12.74 18.34
C PRO A 271 -2.34 11.40 19.08
N ALA A 272 -2.85 11.37 20.31
CA ALA A 272 -2.87 10.16 21.15
C ALA A 272 -3.68 8.98 20.56
N TRP A 273 -4.53 9.24 19.57
CA TRP A 273 -5.29 8.21 18.83
C TRP A 273 -4.51 7.60 17.66
N ALA A 274 -3.42 8.23 17.21
CA ALA A 274 -2.62 7.74 16.10
C ALA A 274 -1.69 6.63 16.62
N ASN A 275 -2.09 5.37 16.49
CA ASN A 275 -1.33 4.24 17.02
C ASN A 275 -0.28 3.78 16.00
N GLN A 276 1.01 3.78 16.35
CA GLN A 276 2.04 3.19 15.49
C GLN A 276 1.83 1.68 15.38
N LYS A 277 1.66 1.15 14.17
CA LYS A 277 1.19 -0.23 13.96
C LYS A 277 2.11 -1.28 14.60
N ASP A 278 3.42 -1.17 14.42
CA ASP A 278 4.41 -2.18 14.85
C ASP A 278 4.67 -2.18 16.37
N THR A 279 4.15 -1.17 17.06
CA THR A 279 4.15 -1.05 18.53
C THR A 279 3.04 -1.89 19.15
N TRP A 280 2.05 -2.31 18.35
CA TRP A 280 0.87 -3.01 18.86
C TRP A 280 0.57 -4.34 18.18
N LYS A 281 1.20 -4.61 17.05
CA LYS A 281 1.00 -5.84 16.30
C LYS A 281 2.26 -6.15 15.50
N LYS A 282 2.47 -7.44 15.24
CA LYS A 282 3.47 -7.90 14.29
C LYS A 282 2.71 -8.33 13.05
N ASP A 283 3.03 -7.73 11.90
CA ASP A 283 2.49 -8.21 10.64
C ASP A 283 2.90 -9.68 10.48
N GLY A 284 1.96 -10.48 9.95
CA GLY A 284 2.13 -11.92 9.88
C GLY A 284 3.05 -12.35 8.74
N PHE A 285 2.57 -13.32 7.97
CA PHE A 285 3.23 -13.79 6.76
C PHE A 285 3.39 -12.67 5.73
N HIS A 286 4.57 -12.59 5.10
CA HIS A 286 4.82 -11.78 3.91
C HIS A 286 5.06 -12.74 2.73
N TYR A 287 4.25 -12.63 1.69
CA TYR A 287 4.47 -13.39 0.45
C TYR A 287 5.68 -12.84 -0.30
N THR A 288 6.34 -13.71 -1.05
CA THR A 288 7.45 -13.35 -1.93
C THR A 288 6.97 -13.22 -3.37
N SER A 289 7.82 -12.66 -4.25
CA SER A 289 7.60 -12.67 -5.70
C SER A 289 7.37 -14.07 -6.28
N ASP A 290 7.82 -15.10 -5.56
CA ASP A 290 7.91 -16.46 -6.07
C ASP A 290 6.64 -17.27 -5.72
N ASP A 291 5.82 -16.76 -4.78
CA ASP A 291 4.56 -17.36 -4.35
C ASP A 291 3.41 -17.00 -5.31
N THR A 292 3.50 -17.52 -6.53
CA THR A 292 2.61 -17.17 -7.65
C THR A 292 1.41 -18.11 -7.81
N MET A 293 1.39 -19.23 -7.08
CA MET A 293 0.34 -20.25 -7.13
C MET A 293 -0.30 -20.46 -5.75
N PRO A 294 -1.61 -20.81 -5.68
CA PRO A 294 -2.29 -21.06 -4.40
C PRO A 294 -1.58 -22.06 -3.49
N MET A 295 -1.01 -23.12 -4.05
CA MET A 295 -0.29 -24.14 -3.26
C MET A 295 0.99 -23.61 -2.61
N GLN A 296 1.73 -22.72 -3.29
CA GLN A 296 2.95 -22.11 -2.76
C GLN A 296 2.60 -21.18 -1.60
N LEU A 297 1.59 -20.32 -1.80
CA LEU A 297 1.09 -19.41 -0.78
C LEU A 297 0.63 -20.18 0.45
N ASN A 298 -0.19 -21.22 0.27
CA ASN A 298 -0.64 -22.07 1.36
C ASN A 298 0.54 -22.69 2.12
N ALA A 299 1.55 -23.23 1.41
CA ALA A 299 2.72 -23.82 2.03
C ALA A 299 3.52 -22.79 2.85
N SER A 300 3.73 -21.59 2.29
CA SER A 300 4.45 -20.49 2.93
C SER A 300 3.72 -19.99 4.19
N TYR A 301 2.39 -19.97 4.17
CA TYR A 301 1.59 -19.74 5.36
C TYR A 301 1.73 -20.83 6.42
N TYR A 302 1.65 -22.10 6.03
CA TYR A 302 1.79 -23.22 6.96
C TYR A 302 3.17 -23.20 7.61
N ASP A 303 4.23 -22.89 6.86
CA ASP A 303 5.58 -22.69 7.41
C ASP A 303 5.60 -21.55 8.43
N TRP A 304 5.08 -20.37 8.07
CA TRP A 304 5.02 -19.23 8.97
C TRP A 304 4.28 -19.56 10.27
N CYS A 305 3.11 -20.17 10.15
CA CYS A 305 2.30 -20.54 11.30
C CYS A 305 2.92 -21.67 12.12
N GLY A 306 3.62 -22.61 11.47
CA GLY A 306 4.32 -23.73 12.08
C GLY A 306 5.46 -23.30 13.00
N LYS A 307 6.03 -22.10 12.81
CA LYS A 307 7.03 -21.50 13.71
C LYS A 307 6.48 -21.28 15.13
N GLY A 308 5.17 -21.10 15.26
CA GLY A 308 4.51 -20.82 16.54
C GLY A 308 4.91 -19.47 17.14
N ALA A 309 4.34 -19.16 18.30
CA ALA A 309 4.69 -17.95 19.02
C ALA A 309 6.20 -17.88 19.32
N PRO A 310 6.85 -16.71 19.21
CA PRO A 310 8.24 -16.52 19.60
C PRO A 310 8.49 -17.00 21.02
N THR A 311 9.56 -17.77 21.18
CA THR A 311 9.96 -18.36 22.47
C THR A 311 11.03 -17.53 23.18
N ASP A 312 11.57 -16.51 22.51
CA ASP A 312 12.64 -15.63 22.97
C ASP A 312 12.14 -14.51 23.90
N GLY A 313 10.85 -14.54 24.27
CA GLY A 313 10.21 -13.47 25.02
C GLY A 313 9.99 -12.20 24.19
N SER A 314 10.25 -12.22 22.89
CA SER A 314 9.84 -11.14 22.00
C SER A 314 8.32 -11.08 21.95
N PHE A 315 7.82 -9.86 22.13
CA PHE A 315 6.40 -9.60 22.29
C PHE A 315 5.67 -9.92 20.99
N VAL A 316 4.84 -10.96 21.02
CA VAL A 316 3.73 -11.03 20.07
C VAL A 316 2.61 -10.25 20.67
N GLN A 317 2.47 -9.01 20.22
CA GLN A 317 1.39 -8.16 20.65
C GLN A 317 0.09 -8.74 20.10
N TRP A 318 -0.19 -8.81 18.80
CA TRP A 318 -1.26 -9.68 18.23
C TRP A 318 -0.87 -10.34 16.91
N GLN A 319 -1.57 -11.42 16.54
CA GLN A 319 -1.38 -12.16 15.29
C GLN A 319 -2.49 -11.93 14.28
N GLN A 320 -2.12 -12.10 13.00
CA GLN A 320 -2.93 -11.67 11.87
C GLN A 320 -2.86 -12.70 10.75
N ILE A 321 -4.01 -13.01 10.16
CA ILE A 321 -4.07 -13.81 8.94
C ILE A 321 -4.10 -12.84 7.75
N ASP A 322 -2.91 -12.66 7.22
CA ASP A 322 -2.45 -11.94 6.03
C ASP A 322 -2.86 -12.30 4.60
N ILE A 323 -3.97 -12.98 4.23
CA ILE A 323 -4.13 -13.59 2.88
C ILE A 323 -4.38 -12.54 1.79
N ASN A 324 -3.33 -11.77 1.57
CA ASN A 324 -3.27 -10.63 0.72
C ASN A 324 -2.38 -10.99 -0.44
N MET A 325 -2.86 -10.70 -1.63
CA MET A 325 -2.16 -11.01 -2.86
C MET A 325 -1.82 -9.70 -3.56
N GLY A 326 -0.59 -9.62 -4.04
CA GLY A 326 -0.10 -8.51 -4.85
C GLY A 326 0.84 -9.05 -5.92
N ILE A 327 0.85 -8.37 -7.06
CA ILE A 327 1.78 -8.65 -8.15
C ILE A 327 2.85 -7.57 -8.08
N LEU A 328 4.13 -7.96 -8.04
CA LEU A 328 5.20 -7.00 -7.86
C LEU A 328 5.38 -6.11 -9.10
N ALA A 329 5.83 -4.86 -8.87
CA ALA A 329 6.04 -3.87 -9.92
C ALA A 329 6.93 -4.34 -11.08
N PRO A 330 8.05 -5.08 -10.87
CA PRO A 330 8.85 -5.60 -11.98
C PRO A 330 8.03 -6.51 -12.89
N ASP A 331 7.20 -7.39 -12.33
CA ASP A 331 6.38 -8.35 -13.10
C ASP A 331 5.31 -7.62 -13.92
N ILE A 332 4.66 -6.61 -13.33
CA ILE A 332 3.67 -5.78 -14.01
C ILE A 332 4.32 -5.05 -15.20
N ILE A 333 5.44 -4.35 -14.96
CA ILE A 333 6.14 -3.58 -15.99
C ILE A 333 6.59 -4.50 -17.13
N ASP A 334 7.16 -5.67 -16.82
CA ASP A 334 7.69 -6.58 -17.83
C ASP A 334 6.60 -7.19 -18.72
N GLN A 335 5.42 -7.46 -18.16
CA GLN A 335 4.28 -7.97 -18.92
C GLN A 335 3.63 -6.87 -19.75
N LEU A 336 3.41 -5.68 -19.18
CA LEU A 336 2.86 -4.53 -19.90
C LEU A 336 3.75 -4.12 -21.09
N LYS A 337 5.08 -4.11 -20.92
CA LYS A 337 6.05 -3.87 -22.01
C LYS A 337 5.92 -4.86 -23.17
N LYS A 338 5.45 -6.08 -22.90
CA LYS A 338 5.25 -7.14 -23.90
C LYS A 338 3.83 -7.12 -24.48
N GLY A 339 3.00 -6.13 -24.12
CA GLY A 339 1.58 -6.06 -24.48
C GLY A 339 0.75 -7.20 -23.88
N LYS A 340 1.23 -7.82 -22.80
CA LYS A 340 0.60 -8.95 -22.13
C LYS A 340 0.07 -8.51 -20.77
N ILE A 341 -1.12 -9.00 -20.42
CA ILE A 341 -1.57 -8.97 -19.03
C ILE A 341 -0.82 -10.11 -18.32
N PRO A 342 -0.25 -9.89 -17.12
CA PRO A 342 0.27 -10.97 -16.29
C PRO A 342 -0.69 -12.15 -16.29
N GLN A 343 -0.16 -13.38 -16.43
CA GLN A 343 -0.99 -14.59 -16.49
C GLN A 343 -1.77 -14.85 -15.19
N ILE A 344 -1.50 -14.06 -14.15
CA ILE A 344 -2.03 -14.19 -12.81
C ILE A 344 -2.72 -12.88 -12.46
N CYS A 345 -3.97 -12.97 -12.02
CA CYS A 345 -4.74 -11.86 -11.49
C CYS A 345 -4.93 -12.02 -9.99
N ILE A 346 -4.88 -10.91 -9.26
CA ILE A 346 -5.04 -10.85 -7.79
C ILE A 346 -6.34 -11.50 -7.36
N GLY A 347 -7.45 -11.20 -8.04
CA GLY A 347 -8.78 -11.72 -7.70
C GLY A 347 -8.88 -13.24 -7.73
N PRO A 348 -8.73 -13.87 -8.92
CA PRO A 348 -8.71 -15.33 -9.05
C PRO A 348 -7.72 -16.00 -8.10
N LEU A 349 -6.49 -15.49 -7.99
CA LEU A 349 -5.47 -16.07 -7.10
C LEU A 349 -5.88 -15.99 -5.62
N ALA A 350 -6.47 -14.87 -5.20
CA ALA A 350 -6.97 -14.70 -3.84
C ALA A 350 -8.14 -15.64 -3.55
N THR A 351 -9.13 -15.74 -4.45
CA THR A 351 -10.27 -16.65 -4.29
C THR A 351 -9.82 -18.11 -4.20
N GLU A 352 -8.96 -18.56 -5.12
CA GLU A 352 -8.43 -19.93 -5.13
C GLU A 352 -7.62 -20.24 -3.86
N THR A 353 -6.84 -19.28 -3.38
CA THR A 353 -6.09 -19.42 -2.12
C THR A 353 -7.06 -19.49 -0.94
N ASN A 354 -7.98 -18.52 -0.82
CA ASN A 354 -8.89 -18.37 0.31
C ASN A 354 -9.79 -19.60 0.55
N TYR A 355 -10.37 -20.18 -0.52
CA TYR A 355 -11.50 -21.11 -0.43
C TYR A 355 -11.23 -22.33 0.48
N ALA A 356 -10.10 -23.02 0.31
CA ALA A 356 -9.76 -24.18 1.14
C ALA A 356 -8.85 -23.82 2.33
N PHE A 357 -8.08 -22.75 2.20
CA PHE A 357 -7.01 -22.42 3.13
C PHE A 357 -7.52 -21.79 4.43
N LEU A 358 -8.49 -20.87 4.35
CA LEU A 358 -9.01 -20.13 5.50
C LEU A 358 -9.55 -21.04 6.61
N HIS A 359 -10.24 -22.12 6.23
CA HIS A 359 -10.76 -23.09 7.19
C HIS A 359 -9.65 -23.94 7.82
N ALA A 360 -8.73 -24.44 7.00
CA ALA A 360 -7.63 -25.30 7.45
C ALA A 360 -6.64 -24.54 8.35
N ILE A 361 -6.37 -23.26 8.04
CA ILE A 361 -5.45 -22.44 8.81
C ILE A 361 -6.01 -22.11 10.19
N ALA A 362 -7.33 -22.02 10.35
CA ALA A 362 -7.94 -21.83 11.67
C ALA A 362 -7.61 -23.00 12.62
N ASP A 363 -7.75 -24.23 12.14
CA ASP A 363 -7.41 -25.44 12.92
C ASP A 363 -5.91 -25.58 13.16
N TYR A 364 -5.11 -25.26 12.14
CA TYR A 364 -3.66 -25.40 12.23
C TYR A 364 -3.03 -24.32 13.14
N CYS A 365 -3.48 -23.08 13.03
CA CYS A 365 -2.82 -21.95 13.68
C CYS A 365 -3.36 -21.57 15.03
N TYR A 366 -4.65 -21.75 15.28
CA TYR A 366 -5.23 -21.39 16.58
C TYR A 366 -4.53 -22.08 17.77
N PRO A 367 -4.18 -23.37 17.72
CA PRO A 367 -3.50 -24.03 18.84
C PRO A 367 -2.05 -23.56 19.06
N ARG A 368 -1.41 -23.00 18.02
CA ARG A 368 0.00 -22.59 18.03
C ARG A 368 0.21 -21.15 18.48
N TRP A 369 -0.87 -20.36 18.47
CA TRP A 369 -0.81 -18.93 18.71
C TRP A 369 -1.87 -18.45 19.72
N PRO A 370 -1.50 -17.51 20.61
CA PRO A 370 -2.31 -17.12 21.75
C PRO A 370 -3.58 -16.33 21.43
N TYR A 371 -3.60 -15.49 20.39
CA TYR A 371 -4.78 -14.76 19.93
C TYR A 371 -4.62 -14.38 18.45
N TRP A 372 -5.73 -14.45 17.72
CA TRP A 372 -5.83 -13.97 16.35
C TRP A 372 -6.72 -12.74 16.34
N PHE A 373 -6.19 -11.64 15.87
CA PHE A 373 -6.84 -10.35 15.98
C PHE A 373 -7.50 -9.92 14.66
N ARG A 374 -6.99 -10.37 13.51
CA ARG A 374 -7.66 -10.13 12.23
C ARG A 374 -7.50 -11.28 11.26
N VAL A 375 -8.46 -11.38 10.35
CA VAL A 375 -8.36 -12.17 9.12
C VAL A 375 -8.60 -11.22 7.97
N ARG A 376 -7.53 -10.91 7.23
CA ARG A 376 -7.51 -9.96 6.11
C ARG A 376 -7.38 -10.71 4.80
N VAL A 377 -8.20 -10.32 3.83
CA VAL A 377 -8.25 -10.96 2.52
C VAL A 377 -8.40 -9.93 1.41
N ASN A 378 -7.93 -10.30 0.22
CA ASN A 378 -8.44 -9.75 -1.04
C ASN A 378 -9.76 -10.48 -1.42
N ASN A 379 -10.69 -9.82 -2.10
CA ASN A 379 -11.93 -10.40 -2.62
C ASN A 379 -12.81 -11.07 -1.54
N TYR A 380 -13.20 -10.30 -0.53
CA TYR A 380 -13.85 -10.87 0.66
C TYR A 380 -15.21 -11.55 0.41
N TRP A 381 -15.97 -11.13 -0.61
CA TRP A 381 -17.31 -11.67 -0.89
C TRP A 381 -17.28 -13.12 -1.39
N ASP A 382 -16.15 -13.55 -1.96
CA ASP A 382 -15.92 -14.91 -2.46
C ASP A 382 -14.94 -15.65 -1.55
N SER A 383 -15.03 -15.38 -0.25
CA SER A 383 -14.17 -15.96 0.78
C SER A 383 -14.98 -16.37 2.02
N ASP A 384 -14.39 -17.23 2.84
CA ASP A 384 -14.95 -17.63 4.14
C ASP A 384 -14.50 -16.74 5.30
N VAL A 385 -14.05 -15.50 5.04
CA VAL A 385 -13.49 -14.58 6.04
C VAL A 385 -14.41 -14.39 7.24
N PHE A 386 -15.72 -14.24 7.03
CA PHE A 386 -16.70 -14.05 8.10
C PHE A 386 -16.88 -15.30 8.95
N LYS A 387 -16.94 -16.48 8.33
CA LYS A 387 -17.08 -17.76 9.03
C LYS A 387 -15.86 -18.01 9.91
N VAL A 388 -14.67 -17.76 9.37
CA VAL A 388 -13.41 -17.96 10.08
C VAL A 388 -13.20 -16.94 11.19
N ALA A 389 -13.49 -15.65 10.96
CA ALA A 389 -13.44 -14.64 12.02
C ALA A 389 -14.42 -14.97 13.16
N ASN A 390 -15.64 -15.43 12.84
CA ASN A 390 -16.59 -15.87 13.86
C ASN A 390 -16.11 -17.08 14.64
N ARG A 391 -15.52 -18.07 13.96
CA ARG A 391 -14.92 -19.23 14.60
C ARG A 391 -13.79 -18.86 15.56
N PHE A 392 -12.90 -17.94 15.16
CA PHE A 392 -11.86 -17.43 16.05
C PHE A 392 -12.45 -16.69 17.26
N ASN A 393 -13.49 -15.89 17.07
CA ASN A 393 -14.19 -15.24 18.16
C ASN A 393 -14.82 -16.25 19.14
N ASP A 394 -15.45 -17.32 18.66
CA ASP A 394 -15.99 -18.37 19.53
C ASP A 394 -14.91 -18.99 20.42
N MET A 395 -13.73 -19.24 19.84
CA MET A 395 -12.59 -19.78 20.56
C MET A 395 -11.98 -18.76 21.53
N ASN A 396 -11.91 -17.48 21.17
CA ASN A 396 -11.46 -16.40 22.05
C ASN A 396 -12.41 -16.23 23.25
N VAL A 397 -13.74 -16.28 23.01
CA VAL A 397 -14.76 -16.26 24.07
C VAL A 397 -14.56 -17.44 25.02
N ALA A 398 -14.38 -18.66 24.50
CA ALA A 398 -14.14 -19.85 25.32
C ALA A 398 -12.86 -19.71 26.17
N ARG A 399 -11.78 -19.20 25.58
CA ARG A 399 -10.48 -18.96 26.24
C ARG A 399 -10.59 -17.94 27.37
N VAL A 400 -11.31 -16.84 27.16
CA VAL A 400 -11.57 -15.84 28.21
C VAL A 400 -12.42 -16.42 29.34
N LYS A 401 -13.49 -17.16 29.02
CA LYS A 401 -14.35 -17.83 30.02
C LYS A 401 -13.60 -18.86 30.86
N ALA A 402 -12.61 -19.54 30.29
CA ALA A 402 -11.75 -20.48 31.00
C ALA A 402 -10.70 -19.79 31.92
N GLY A 403 -10.73 -18.46 32.05
CA GLY A 403 -9.76 -17.70 32.86
C GLY A 403 -8.39 -17.52 32.20
N GLN A 404 -8.18 -18.13 31.03
CA GLN A 404 -6.94 -18.02 30.25
C GLN A 404 -6.84 -16.67 29.51
N GLY A 405 -7.96 -15.95 29.43
CA GLY A 405 -8.09 -14.59 28.90
C GLY A 405 -7.02 -13.60 29.37
N ASN A 406 -6.70 -13.65 30.67
CA ASN A 406 -5.75 -12.76 31.33
C ASN A 406 -4.36 -13.39 31.53
N GLN A 407 -4.24 -14.72 31.42
CA GLN A 407 -2.97 -15.44 31.57
C GLN A 407 -2.16 -15.44 30.28
N ILE A 408 -2.87 -15.38 29.15
CA ILE A 408 -2.27 -15.17 27.85
C ILE A 408 -2.07 -13.67 27.74
N THR A 409 -0.98 -13.19 28.30
CA THR A 409 -0.55 -11.81 28.16
C THR A 409 -0.04 -11.60 26.73
N PRO A 410 -0.70 -10.77 25.92
CA PRO A 410 -0.13 -10.22 24.70
C PRO A 410 0.68 -8.95 25.04
N TYR A 411 1.30 -8.92 26.23
CA TYR A 411 2.29 -7.90 26.54
C TYR A 411 3.48 -8.12 25.64
#